data_AF-A0A411DBA5-F1
#
_entry.id   AF-A0A411DBA5-F1
#
_cell.length_a   1.000
_cell.length_b   1.000
_cell.length_c   1.000
_cell.angle_alpha   90.00
_cell.angle_beta   90.00
_cell.angle_gamma   90.00
#
_symmetry.space_group_name_H-M   'P 1'
#
loop_
_entity.id
_entity.type
_entity.pdbx_description
1 polymer ?
#
loop_
_entity_poly.entity_id
_entity_poly.type
_entity_poly.pdbx_seq_one_letter_code
_entity_poly.pdbx_strand_id
1 'polypeptide(L)' 'MRDSTMAMDNSVVNAKETFQILMEISKLLNTGLDETTLALCVRLCESGANPEALAKVIMELQRVKKEETGHTNGHRSQ' A
#
# COMPACT_ATOMS: atom_id res chain seq x y z
N MET A 1 -40.63 17.19 6.51
CA MET A 1 -39.32 17.37 7.16
C MET A 1 -38.85 16.02 7.66
N ARG A 2 -37.91 15.36 6.97
CA ARG A 2 -37.09 14.18 7.34
C ARG A 2 -36.73 13.44 6.04
N ASP A 3 -35.68 13.87 5.33
CA ASP A 3 -34.95 13.06 4.31
C ASP A 3 -33.74 13.84 3.79
N SER A 4 -32.82 14.23 4.68
CA SER A 4 -31.55 14.87 4.26
C SER A 4 -30.32 14.38 5.03
N THR A 5 -30.44 13.35 5.87
CA THR A 5 -29.33 12.81 6.68
C THR A 5 -28.62 11.61 6.04
N MET A 6 -29.14 11.02 4.96
CA MET A 6 -28.60 9.76 4.37
C MET A 6 -27.50 9.93 3.30
N ALA A 7 -27.16 11.15 2.87
CA ALA A 7 -26.16 11.36 1.82
C ALA A 7 -24.69 11.27 2.32
N MET A 8 -24.46 11.22 3.63
CA MET A 8 -23.12 11.39 4.22
C MET A 8 -22.35 10.09 4.49
N ASP A 9 -22.89 8.91 4.13
CA ASP A 9 -22.32 7.61 4.52
C ASP A 9 -21.90 6.72 3.35
N ASN A 10 -22.33 7.00 2.11
CA ASN A 10 -22.04 6.09 0.98
C ASN A 10 -20.61 6.24 0.42
N SER A 11 -20.05 7.45 0.41
CA SER A 11 -18.71 7.68 -0.19
C SER A 11 -17.59 7.03 0.63
N VAL A 12 -17.67 7.09 1.95
CA VAL A 12 -16.69 6.49 2.86
C VAL A 12 -16.77 4.96 2.80
N VAL A 13 -17.97 4.40 2.72
CA VAL A 13 -18.18 2.96 2.52
C VAL A 13 -17.61 2.52 1.17
N ASN A 14 -17.94 3.23 0.09
CA ASN A 14 -17.43 2.92 -1.25
C ASN A 14 -15.90 2.99 -1.32
N ALA A 15 -15.26 3.97 -0.67
CA ALA A 15 -13.81 4.10 -0.65
C ALA A 15 -13.13 2.92 0.07
N LYS A 16 -13.72 2.45 1.18
CA LYS A 16 -13.24 1.28 1.91
C LYS A 16 -13.39 0.00 1.09
N GLU A 17 -14.54 -0.21 0.46
CA GLU A 17 -14.78 -1.37 -0.40
C GLU A 17 -13.83 -1.38 -1.60
N THR A 18 -13.65 -0.22 -2.25
CA THR A 18 -12.69 -0.07 -3.35
C THR A 18 -11.27 -0.43 -2.90
N PHE A 19 -10.86 0.06 -1.73
CA PHE A 19 -9.55 -0.23 -1.19
C PHE A 19 -9.38 -1.72 -0.83
N GLN A 20 -10.41 -2.37 -0.31
CA GLN A 20 -10.40 -3.82 -0.05
C GLN A 20 -10.20 -4.62 -1.34
N ILE A 21 -10.88 -4.25 -2.43
CA ILE A 21 -10.70 -4.88 -3.74
C ILE A 21 -9.25 -4.68 -4.23
N LEU A 22 -8.69 -3.48 -4.09
CA LEU A 22 -7.29 -3.21 -4.44
C LEU A 22 -6.32 -4.08 -3.61
N MET A 23 -6.61 -4.29 -2.34
CA MET A 23 -5.82 -5.18 -1.49
C MET A 23 -5.90 -6.64 -1.93
N GLU A 24 -7.07 -7.12 -2.32
CA GLU A 24 -7.22 -8.47 -2.88
C GLU A 24 -6.44 -8.64 -4.18
N ILE A 25 -6.53 -7.67 -5.09
CA ILE A 25 -5.74 -7.66 -6.34
C ILE A 25 -4.24 -7.69 -6.02
N SER A 26 -3.80 -6.87 -5.06
CA SER A 26 -2.40 -6.81 -4.61
C SER A 26 -1.89 -8.17 -4.11
N LYS A 27 -2.71 -8.89 -3.32
CA LYS A 27 -2.40 -10.23 -2.83
C LYS A 27 -2.36 -11.26 -3.96
N LEU A 28 -3.32 -11.23 -4.88
CA LEU A 28 -3.37 -12.14 -6.03
C LEU A 28 -2.15 -11.98 -6.94
N LEU A 29 -1.69 -10.74 -7.15
CA LEU A 29 -0.49 -10.43 -7.92
C LEU A 29 0.80 -10.58 -7.12
N ASN A 30 0.71 -10.94 -5.84
CA ASN A 30 1.82 -11.18 -4.95
C ASN A 30 2.84 -10.00 -4.91
N THR A 31 2.32 -8.77 -4.89
CA THR A 31 3.14 -7.54 -4.91
C THR A 31 3.97 -7.34 -3.64
N GLY A 32 3.61 -8.02 -2.55
CA GLY A 32 4.26 -7.88 -1.24
C GLY A 32 3.98 -6.56 -0.52
N LEU A 33 2.98 -5.80 -0.95
CA LEU A 33 2.58 -4.55 -0.29
C LEU A 33 1.63 -4.83 0.88
N ASP A 34 1.94 -4.29 2.05
CA ASP A 34 1.03 -4.25 3.19
C ASP A 34 -0.04 -3.15 3.03
N GLU A 35 -1.04 -3.17 3.91
CA GLU A 35 -2.18 -2.24 3.89
C GLU A 35 -1.76 -0.77 3.97
N THR A 36 -0.79 -0.45 4.81
CA THR A 36 -0.33 0.93 4.97
C THR A 36 0.41 1.40 3.72
N THR A 37 1.27 0.54 3.19
CA THR A 37 2.03 0.85 1.97
C THR A 37 1.10 1.01 0.77
N LEU A 38 0.12 0.12 0.57
CA LEU A 38 -0.83 0.25 -0.54
C LEU A 38 -1.69 1.52 -0.41
N ALA A 39 -2.16 1.85 0.79
CA ALA A 39 -2.93 3.08 1.03
C ALA A 39 -2.10 4.33 0.71
N LEU A 40 -0.81 4.33 1.05
CA LEU A 40 0.10 5.42 0.69
C LEU A 40 0.29 5.51 -0.83
N CYS A 41 0.45 4.37 -1.52
CA CYS A 41 0.56 4.34 -2.98
C CYS A 41 -0.67 4.95 -3.65
N VAL A 42 -1.87 4.60 -3.20
CA VAL A 42 -3.13 5.17 -3.71
C VAL A 42 -3.13 6.69 -3.54
N ARG A 43 -2.81 7.20 -2.35
CA ARG A 43 -2.75 8.64 -2.09
C ARG A 43 -1.71 9.38 -2.94
N LEU A 44 -0.56 8.76 -3.17
CA LEU A 44 0.49 9.33 -4.03
C LEU A 44 0.02 9.38 -5.49
N CYS A 45 -0.62 8.31 -5.98
CA CYS A 45 -1.21 8.29 -7.32
C CYS A 45 -2.32 9.33 -7.47
N GLU A 46 -3.19 9.49 -6.46
CA GLU A 46 -4.22 10.55 -6.42
C GLU A 46 -3.60 11.96 -6.43
N SER A 47 -2.41 12.14 -5.85
CA SER A 47 -1.67 13.41 -5.92
C SER A 47 -0.93 13.65 -7.25
N GLY A 48 -1.06 12.72 -8.22
CA GLY A 48 -0.45 12.83 -9.54
C GLY A 48 0.91 12.16 -9.68
N ALA A 49 1.32 11.32 -8.72
CA ALA A 49 2.54 10.54 -8.86
C ALA A 49 2.40 9.52 -10.00
N ASN A 50 3.48 9.32 -10.77
CA ASN A 50 3.53 8.30 -11.81
C ASN A 50 3.59 6.89 -11.17
N PRO A 51 2.63 5.98 -11.45
CA PRO A 51 2.60 4.65 -10.83
C PRO A 51 3.83 3.79 -11.14
N GLU A 52 4.39 3.90 -12.34
CA GLU A 52 5.56 3.12 -12.77
C GLU A 52 6.83 3.57 -12.04
N ALA A 53 7.04 4.88 -11.91
CA ALA A 53 8.16 5.44 -11.16
C ALA A 53 8.02 5.11 -9.66
N LEU A 54 6.80 5.20 -9.11
CA LEU A 54 6.53 4.85 -7.72
C LEU A 54 6.82 3.37 -7.44
N ALA A 55 6.43 2.47 -8.34
CA ALA A 55 6.73 1.04 -8.21
C ALA A 55 8.25 0.79 -8.16
N LYS A 56 9.03 1.42 -9.05
CA LYS A 56 10.51 1.31 -9.05
C LYS A 56 11.11 1.74 -7.71
N VAL A 57 10.65 2.87 -7.15
CA VAL A 57 11.12 3.36 -5.85
C VAL A 57 10.82 2.36 -4.73
N ILE A 58 9.59 1.83 -4.67
CA ILE A 58 9.17 0.88 -3.64
C ILE A 58 9.97 -0.42 -3.73
N MET A 59 10.18 -0.94 -4.93
CA MET A 59 10.96 -2.16 -5.15
C MET A 59 12.41 -1.99 -4.68
N GLU A 60 13.03 -0.83 -4.98
CA GLU A 60 14.38 -0.54 -4.50
C GLU A 60 14.46 -0.42 -2.97
N LEU A 61 13.50 0.27 -2.33
CA LEU A 61 13.45 0.38 -0.87
C LEU A 61 13.27 -0.98 -0.19
N GLN A 62 12.44 -1.86 -0.75
CA GLN A 62 12.25 -3.22 -0.24
C GLN A 62 13.52 -4.07 -0.42
N ARG A 63 14.24 -3.90 -1.54
CA ARG A 63 15.52 -4.59 -1.79
C ARG A 63 16.57 -4.18 -0.75
N VAL A 64 16.76 -2.88 -0.53
CA VAL A 64 17.73 -2.36 0.46
C VAL A 64 17.39 -2.86 1.87
N LYS A 65 16.11 -2.80 2.26
CA LYS A 65 15.66 -3.35 3.55
C LYS A 65 16.03 -4.83 3.73
N LYS A 66 15.83 -5.64 2.69
CA LYS A 66 16.18 -7.06 2.71
C LYS A 66 17.69 -7.28 2.87
N GLU A 67 18.49 -6.50 2.18
CA GLU A 67 19.96 -6.56 2.23
C GLU A 67 20.51 -6.18 3.61
N GLU A 68 19.96 -5.14 4.24
CA GLU A 68 20.37 -4.72 5.60
C GLU A 68 20.07 -5.80 6.65
N THR A 69 18.92 -6.46 6.55
CA THR A 69 18.55 -7.54 7.49
C THR A 69 19.38 -8.82 7.32
N GLY A 70 20.10 -8.98 6.19
CA GLY A 70 20.93 -10.14 5.91
C GLY A 70 22.34 -10.14 6.53
N HIS A 71 22.80 -8.99 7.06
CA HIS A 71 24.20 -8.82 7.49
C HIS A 71 24.46 -9.04 8.99
N THR A 72 23.43 -9.26 9.82
CA THR A 72 23.61 -9.36 11.29
C THR A 72 23.89 -10.78 11.82
N ASN A 73 23.96 -11.82 10.96
CA ASN A 73 24.14 -13.21 11.44
C ASN A 73 25.56 -13.79 11.26
N GLY A 74 26.58 -12.95 11.05
CA GLY A 74 27.96 -13.39 10.76
C GLY A 74 28.99 -13.25 11.88
N HIS A 75 28.67 -12.66 13.04
CA HIS A 75 29.64 -12.41 14.11
C HIS A 75 29.20 -13.04 15.44
N ARG A 76 29.29 -14.37 15.55
CA ARG A 76 29.35 -15.06 16.85
C ARG A 76 30.09 -16.40 16.72
N SER A 77 31.38 -16.32 16.42
CA SER A 77 32.34 -17.41 16.63
C SER A 77 33.72 -16.79 16.71
N GLN A 78 34.15 -16.45 17.93
CA GLN A 78 35.46 -16.82 18.49
C GLN A 78 35.28 -17.02 20.00
#